data_AF-A0A9N9RR68-F1
#
_entry.id   AF-A0A9N9RR68-F1
#
_cell.length_a   1.000
_cell.length_b   1.000
_cell.length_c   1.000
_cell.angle_alpha   90.00
_cell.angle_beta   90.00
_cell.angle_gamma   90.00
#
_symmetry.space_group_name_H-M   'P 1'
#
loop_
_entity.id
_entity.type
_entity.pdbx_description
1 polymer ?
#
loop_
_entity_poly.entity_id
_entity_poly.type
_entity_poly.pdbx_seq_one_letter_code
_entity_poly.pdbx_strand_id
1 'polypeptide(L)'
;MNDLHRKSKKSKISGFVLFAIELAGRKIRNYEDTFVTSREIEHAKPIYNRMSFEDREKLKDRARRYNVKVSSTQVRYNSLGQTIKEVDDERNEIEEERNRRRNEIEQLLKDAVDMGELDTKVFYFVTASHFYEDCNMIFPAEIALSKYSLKEGIMDTVHVEINPGELPIGSAYKAQIIADSTHRYPIPPTFGESNYLNILTKIIGLLPEEEKLPIFFTEGIDDMPTESKIHKDNQRVIKYIFEAAQEYDVASDLKIYSILELFYYLQDVTTALKYEQNPESSYEPFQSFAAAQAAFKQTEAELLYKTESCVFHEGNDSITFCCLNKCIRYGYIISKWCATGFKYKLKPGCHFPKNYLNIHA
;
A
#
# COMPACT_ATOMS: atom_id res chain seq x y z
N MET A 1 -54.18 4.04 0.27
CA MET A 1 -54.18 4.66 1.61
C MET A 1 -52.80 5.23 1.83
N ASN A 2 -52.70 6.56 1.70
CA ASN A 2 -51.49 7.33 1.95
C ASN A 2 -51.24 7.35 3.46
N ASP A 3 -50.11 6.82 3.90
CA ASP A 3 -49.49 7.30 5.14
C ASP A 3 -47.99 7.43 4.92
N LEU A 4 -47.63 8.63 4.47
CA LEU A 4 -46.29 9.17 4.52
C LEU A 4 -45.85 9.19 5.98
N HIS A 5 -45.06 8.21 6.41
CA HIS A 5 -44.21 8.37 7.59
C HIS A 5 -43.20 9.49 7.30
N ARG A 6 -43.65 10.70 7.60
CA ARG A 6 -42.84 11.92 7.64
C ARG A 6 -41.86 11.73 8.79
N LYS A 7 -40.71 11.10 8.53
CA LYS A 7 -39.55 11.10 9.44
C LYS A 7 -39.26 12.57 9.73
N SER A 8 -39.68 13.06 10.90
CA SER A 8 -39.40 14.42 11.30
C SER A 8 -37.88 14.53 11.46
N LYS A 9 -37.28 15.37 10.62
CA LYS A 9 -35.86 15.69 10.70
C LYS A 9 -35.66 16.30 12.10
N LYS A 10 -35.05 15.55 13.02
CA LYS A 10 -34.89 15.98 14.41
C LYS A 10 -34.10 17.28 14.44
N SER A 11 -34.77 18.40 14.71
CA SER A 11 -34.20 19.74 14.57
C SER A 11 -33.33 20.06 15.79
N LYS A 12 -32.23 20.78 15.56
CA LYS A 12 -31.35 21.26 16.63
C LYS A 12 -32.15 22.08 17.64
N ILE A 13 -32.02 21.79 18.93
CA ILE A 13 -32.66 22.59 19.98
C ILE A 13 -32.04 23.98 19.97
N SER A 14 -32.87 25.02 19.98
CA SER A 14 -32.42 26.42 20.10
C SER A 14 -32.43 26.87 21.57
N GLY A 15 -31.68 27.93 21.89
CA GLY A 15 -31.69 28.51 23.24
C GLY A 15 -33.08 28.93 23.73
N PHE A 16 -33.96 29.35 22.80
CA PHE A 16 -35.36 29.66 23.11
C PHE A 16 -36.18 28.43 23.50
N VAL A 17 -36.03 27.33 22.77
CA VAL A 17 -36.72 26.07 23.06
C VAL A 17 -36.30 25.53 24.43
N LEU A 18 -35.01 25.58 24.74
CA LEU A 18 -34.49 25.18 26.05
C LEU A 18 -35.09 26.03 27.17
N PHE A 19 -35.17 27.34 26.98
CA PHE A 19 -35.79 28.26 27.94
C PHE A 19 -37.28 27.99 28.16
N ALA A 20 -38.04 27.77 27.07
CA ALA A 20 -39.47 27.52 27.16
C ALA A 20 -39.79 26.24 27.96
N ILE A 21 -38.96 25.19 27.80
CA ILE A 21 -39.07 23.93 28.56
C ILE A 21 -38.74 24.15 30.04
N GLU A 22 -37.68 24.90 30.33
CA GLU A 22 -37.27 25.22 31.70
C GLU A 22 -38.32 26.08 32.43
N LEU A 23 -38.87 27.08 31.76
CA LEU A 23 -39.93 27.93 32.28
C LEU A 23 -41.21 27.11 32.59
N ALA A 24 -41.49 26.08 31.79
CA ALA A 24 -42.57 25.13 32.03
C ALA A 24 -42.26 24.11 33.15
N GLY A 25 -41.08 24.18 33.78
CA GLY A 25 -40.66 23.27 34.85
C GLY A 25 -40.32 21.85 34.39
N ARG A 26 -40.18 21.64 33.08
CA ARG A 26 -39.91 20.32 32.49
C ARG A 26 -38.41 20.07 32.39
N LYS A 27 -38.00 18.81 32.53
CA LYS A 27 -36.61 18.36 32.31
C LYS A 27 -36.55 17.53 31.04
N ILE A 28 -35.55 17.77 30.21
CA ILE A 28 -35.32 16.99 28.98
C ILE A 28 -34.63 15.68 29.38
N ARG A 29 -35.32 14.55 29.21
CA ARG A 29 -34.76 13.21 29.41
C ARG A 29 -34.56 12.50 28.07
N ASN A 30 -35.54 12.62 27.19
CA ASN A 30 -35.54 12.04 25.84
C ASN A 30 -35.83 13.11 24.78
N TYR A 31 -35.68 12.75 23.50
CA TYR A 31 -35.93 13.68 22.38
C TYR A 31 -37.37 14.21 22.34
N GLU A 32 -38.36 13.41 22.75
CA GLU A 32 -39.77 13.82 22.75
C GLU A 32 -40.07 14.94 23.78
N ASP A 33 -39.25 15.07 24.82
CA ASP A 33 -39.39 16.14 25.81
C ASP A 33 -38.99 17.52 25.25
N THR A 34 -38.37 17.53 24.06
CA THR A 34 -37.90 18.74 23.37
C THR A 34 -39.00 19.44 22.59
N PHE A 35 -40.17 18.81 22.44
CA PHE A 35 -41.34 19.43 21.85
C PHE A 35 -41.97 20.44 22.81
N VAL A 36 -42.24 21.64 22.30
CA VAL A 36 -42.83 22.75 23.04
C VAL A 36 -44.23 23.01 22.47
N THR A 37 -45.21 23.10 23.36
CA THR A 37 -46.61 23.37 23.00
C THR A 37 -46.81 24.85 22.66
N SER A 38 -47.86 25.17 21.90
CA SER A 38 -48.18 26.58 21.55
C SER A 38 -48.34 27.46 22.78
N ARG A 39 -48.94 26.93 23.86
CA ARG A 39 -49.14 27.65 25.13
C ARG A 39 -47.82 28.00 25.82
N GLU A 40 -46.84 27.09 25.80
CA GLU A 40 -45.52 27.35 26.37
C GLU A 40 -44.73 28.38 25.54
N ILE A 41 -44.87 28.35 24.21
CA ILE A 41 -44.25 29.34 23.33
C ILE A 41 -44.83 30.74 23.59
N GLU A 42 -46.15 30.87 23.67
CA GLU A 42 -46.83 32.14 23.94
C GLU A 42 -46.43 32.74 25.28
N HIS A 43 -46.27 31.90 26.31
CA HIS A 43 -45.84 32.34 27.64
C HIS A 43 -44.35 32.70 27.69
N ALA A 44 -43.49 31.90 27.05
CA ALA A 44 -42.04 32.09 27.10
C ALA A 44 -41.55 33.24 26.22
N LYS A 45 -42.19 33.50 25.07
CA LYS A 45 -41.75 34.51 24.10
C LYS A 45 -41.60 35.94 24.66
N PRO A 46 -42.59 36.52 25.39
CA PRO A 46 -42.44 37.86 25.93
C PRO A 46 -41.35 37.94 27.01
N ILE A 47 -41.17 36.89 27.81
CA ILE A 47 -40.17 36.84 28.88
C ILE A 47 -38.77 36.72 28.27
N TYR A 48 -38.60 35.79 27.33
CA TYR A 48 -37.33 35.60 26.62
C TYR A 48 -36.88 36.87 25.91
N ASN A 49 -37.82 37.60 25.28
CA ASN A 49 -37.55 38.87 24.61
C ASN A 49 -37.20 40.04 25.55
N ARG A 50 -37.44 39.91 26.85
CA ARG A 50 -37.02 40.87 27.89
C ARG A 50 -35.75 40.45 28.62
N MET A 51 -35.27 39.22 28.42
CA MET A 51 -34.00 38.76 29.01
C MET A 51 -32.82 39.57 28.47
N SER A 52 -31.79 39.72 29.30
CA SER A 52 -30.52 40.34 28.92
C SER A 52 -29.85 39.58 27.77
N PHE A 53 -28.92 40.24 27.08
CA PHE A 53 -28.11 39.59 26.05
C PHE A 53 -27.30 38.41 26.64
N GLU A 54 -26.67 38.63 27.79
CA GLU A 54 -25.83 37.63 28.49
C GLU A 54 -26.62 36.37 28.85
N ASP A 55 -27.86 36.51 29.32
CA ASP A 55 -28.67 35.35 29.71
C ASP A 55 -29.16 34.54 28.49
N ARG A 56 -29.46 35.22 27.37
CA ARG A 56 -29.76 34.53 26.10
C ARG A 56 -28.54 33.82 25.53
N GLU A 57 -27.34 34.38 25.71
CA GLU A 57 -26.09 33.77 25.26
C GLU A 57 -25.80 32.49 26.04
N LYS A 58 -25.93 32.51 27.38
CA LYS A 58 -25.83 31.31 28.22
C LYS A 58 -26.78 30.19 27.77
N LEU A 59 -28.01 30.53 27.39
CA LEU A 59 -29.00 29.56 26.90
C LEU A 59 -28.63 29.00 25.52
N LYS A 60 -28.07 29.81 24.62
CA LYS A 60 -27.55 29.35 23.33
C LYS A 60 -26.39 28.37 23.52
N ASP A 61 -25.47 28.67 24.43
CA ASP A 61 -24.34 27.80 24.74
C ASP A 61 -24.78 26.46 25.34
N ARG A 62 -25.75 26.48 26.25
CA ARG A 62 -26.34 25.26 26.82
C ARG A 62 -27.03 24.42 25.75
N ALA A 63 -27.80 25.04 24.84
CA ALA A 63 -28.42 24.36 23.71
C ALA A 63 -27.36 23.77 22.75
N ARG A 64 -26.24 24.48 22.51
CA ARG A 64 -25.12 23.98 21.71
C ARG A 64 -24.48 22.74 22.36
N ARG A 65 -24.18 22.78 23.66
CA ARG A 65 -23.62 21.63 24.40
C ARG A 65 -24.57 20.42 24.38
N TYR A 66 -25.88 20.66 24.52
CA TYR A 66 -26.87 19.59 24.43
C TYR A 66 -26.91 18.95 23.04
N ASN A 67 -26.92 19.75 21.97
CA ASN A 67 -26.90 19.25 20.60
C ASN A 67 -25.62 18.47 20.27
N VAL A 68 -24.46 18.89 20.79
CA VAL A 68 -23.19 18.15 20.67
C VAL A 68 -23.29 16.80 21.38
N LYS A 69 -23.80 16.78 22.62
CA LYS A 69 -23.96 15.55 23.41
C LYS A 69 -24.94 14.55 22.77
N VAL A 70 -26.03 15.02 22.16
CA VAL A 70 -26.97 14.15 21.45
C VAL A 70 -26.37 13.63 20.13
N SER A 71 -25.61 14.47 19.42
CA SER A 71 -24.91 14.06 18.20
C SER A 71 -23.83 13.01 18.45
N SER A 72 -23.14 13.05 19.60
CA SER A 72 -22.11 12.05 19.95
C SER A 72 -22.70 10.68 20.29
N THR A 73 -23.96 10.59 20.71
CA THR A 73 -24.60 9.32 21.10
C THR A 73 -25.24 8.58 19.91
N GLN A 74 -25.42 9.25 18.76
CA GLN A 74 -26.08 8.65 17.60
C GLN A 74 -25.05 8.01 16.67
N VAL A 75 -24.79 6.71 16.87
CA VAL A 75 -23.96 5.89 15.97
C VAL A 75 -24.64 5.82 14.60
N ARG A 76 -23.92 6.24 13.56
CA ARG A 76 -24.39 6.17 12.17
C ARG A 76 -23.84 4.91 11.53
N TYR A 77 -24.66 4.24 10.73
CA TYR A 77 -24.28 3.02 10.02
C TYR A 77 -24.34 3.24 8.52
N ASN A 78 -23.49 2.55 7.77
CA ASN A 78 -23.58 2.46 6.30
C ASN A 78 -24.63 1.41 5.88
N SER A 79 -24.83 1.24 4.57
CA SER A 79 -25.76 0.24 4.01
C SER A 79 -25.32 -1.21 4.25
N LEU A 80 -24.09 -1.44 4.71
CA LEU A 80 -23.53 -2.74 5.07
C LEU A 80 -23.59 -3.01 6.58
N GLY A 81 -24.19 -2.11 7.37
CA GLY A 81 -24.32 -2.27 8.82
C GLY A 81 -23.04 -1.99 9.61
N GLN A 82 -21.98 -1.47 8.99
CA GLN A 82 -20.77 -1.02 9.67
C GLN A 82 -20.98 0.40 10.20
N THR A 83 -20.38 0.74 11.33
CA THR A 83 -20.44 2.12 11.82
C THR A 83 -19.60 3.02 10.91
N ILE A 84 -20.04 4.26 10.70
CA ILE A 84 -19.25 5.25 9.94
C ILE A 84 -17.88 5.47 10.60
N LYS A 85 -17.83 5.39 11.94
CA LYS A 85 -16.58 5.52 12.68
C LYS A 85 -15.59 4.40 12.32
N GLU A 86 -16.01 3.13 12.32
CA GLU A 86 -15.12 2.02 11.93
C GLU A 86 -14.60 2.17 10.50
N VAL A 87 -15.45 2.62 9.57
CA VAL A 87 -15.04 2.84 8.17
C VAL A 87 -14.06 4.00 8.05
N ASP A 88 -14.27 5.08 8.80
CA ASP A 88 -13.38 6.24 8.81
C ASP A 88 -12.05 5.89 9.51
N ASP A 89 -12.09 5.12 10.61
CA ASP A 89 -10.91 4.64 11.33
C ASP A 89 -10.06 3.72 10.43
N GLU A 90 -10.66 2.74 9.75
CA GLU A 90 -9.97 1.86 8.78
C GLU A 90 -9.33 2.66 7.63
N ARG A 91 -10.03 3.67 7.12
CA ARG A 91 -9.48 4.56 6.09
C ARG A 91 -8.30 5.37 6.59
N ASN A 92 -8.39 5.91 7.81
CA ASN A 92 -7.29 6.67 8.41
C ASN A 92 -6.07 5.78 8.64
N GLU A 93 -6.25 4.54 9.11
CA GLU A 93 -5.16 3.58 9.29
C GLU A 93 -4.44 3.27 7.97
N ILE A 94 -5.21 3.05 6.89
CA ILE A 94 -4.65 2.84 5.54
C ILE A 94 -3.87 4.07 5.07
N GLU A 95 -4.43 5.27 5.28
CA GLU A 95 -3.80 6.53 4.86
C GLU A 95 -2.54 6.85 5.68
N GLU A 96 -2.55 6.60 6.99
CA GLU A 96 -1.39 6.75 7.87
C GLU A 96 -0.26 5.81 7.46
N GLU A 97 -0.57 4.53 7.21
CA GLU A 97 0.42 3.55 6.76
C GLU A 97 0.99 3.91 5.38
N ARG A 98 0.15 4.39 4.46
CA ARG A 98 0.59 4.90 3.16
C ARG A 98 1.53 6.10 3.32
N ASN A 99 1.17 7.07 4.15
CA ASN A 99 1.99 8.24 4.41
C ASN A 99 3.32 7.87 5.09
N ARG A 100 3.31 6.88 6.00
CA ARG A 100 4.53 6.36 6.63
C ARG A 100 5.49 5.78 5.60
N ARG A 101 5.01 4.88 4.74
CA ARG A 101 5.83 4.26 3.68
C ARG A 101 6.39 5.30 2.72
N ARG A 102 5.55 6.23 2.28
CA ARG A 102 5.97 7.37 1.44
C ARG A 102 7.12 8.13 2.08
N ASN A 103 6.94 8.57 3.33
CA ASN A 103 7.95 9.37 4.04
C ASN A 103 9.28 8.60 4.18
N GLU A 104 9.23 7.29 4.42
CA GLU A 104 10.43 6.46 4.50
C GLU A 104 11.16 6.35 3.15
N ILE A 105 10.45 6.21 2.03
CA ILE A 105 11.06 6.18 0.69
C ILE A 105 11.65 7.56 0.35
N GLU A 106 10.90 8.64 0.57
CA GLU A 106 11.40 10.00 0.31
C GLU A 106 12.62 10.31 1.17
N GLN A 107 12.63 9.93 2.45
CA GLN A 107 13.78 10.11 3.34
C GLN A 107 14.98 9.27 2.87
N LEU A 108 14.78 8.00 2.50
CA LEU A 108 15.83 7.13 1.95
C LEU A 108 16.53 7.77 0.74
N LEU A 109 15.74 8.34 -0.18
CA LEU A 109 16.25 8.98 -1.38
C LEU A 109 16.95 10.29 -1.07
N LYS A 110 16.35 11.12 -0.20
CA LYS A 110 16.91 12.39 0.24
C LYS A 110 18.26 12.20 0.91
N ASP A 111 18.38 11.26 1.86
CA ASP A 111 19.64 10.96 2.53
C ASP A 111 20.73 10.57 1.52
N ALA A 112 20.39 9.74 0.54
CA ALA A 112 21.33 9.34 -0.51
C ALA A 112 21.76 10.51 -1.41
N VAL A 113 20.86 11.47 -1.67
CA VAL A 113 21.19 12.70 -2.41
C VAL A 113 22.09 13.62 -1.59
N ASP A 114 21.73 13.86 -0.33
CA ASP A 114 22.47 14.75 0.58
C ASP A 114 23.90 14.24 0.81
N MET A 115 24.09 12.92 0.82
CA MET A 115 25.43 12.28 0.89
C MET A 115 26.15 12.20 -0.46
N GLY A 116 25.49 12.51 -1.58
CA GLY A 116 26.06 12.38 -2.93
C GLY A 116 26.26 10.93 -3.38
N GLU A 117 25.50 9.99 -2.80
CA GLU A 117 25.65 8.54 -2.98
C GLU A 117 24.45 7.92 -3.70
N LEU A 118 23.50 8.71 -4.22
CA LEU A 118 22.29 8.16 -4.88
C LEU A 118 22.63 7.19 -6.02
N ASP A 119 23.71 7.44 -6.77
CA ASP A 119 24.11 6.58 -7.89
C ASP A 119 24.60 5.20 -7.43
N THR A 120 25.23 5.13 -6.25
CA THR A 120 25.80 3.91 -5.66
C THR A 120 24.88 3.27 -4.62
N LYS A 121 23.82 3.96 -4.18
CA LYS A 121 22.83 3.44 -3.25
C LYS A 121 22.23 2.14 -3.78
N VAL A 122 22.25 1.12 -2.93
CA VAL A 122 21.74 -0.21 -3.24
C VAL A 122 20.26 -0.31 -2.88
N PHE A 123 19.47 -0.82 -3.82
CA PHE A 123 18.07 -1.18 -3.69
C PHE A 123 17.92 -2.69 -3.89
N TYR A 124 16.93 -3.28 -3.21
CA TYR A 124 16.68 -4.72 -3.25
C TYR A 124 15.28 -4.98 -3.82
N PHE A 125 15.20 -5.66 -4.96
CA PHE A 125 13.94 -6.00 -5.59
C PHE A 125 13.61 -7.46 -5.37
N VAL A 126 12.45 -7.75 -4.80
CA VAL A 126 12.04 -9.10 -4.43
C VAL A 126 10.69 -9.42 -5.07
N THR A 127 10.49 -10.66 -5.45
CA THR A 127 9.19 -11.17 -5.85
C THR A 127 9.10 -12.66 -5.57
N ALA A 128 7.89 -13.13 -5.29
CA ALA A 128 7.63 -14.50 -4.92
C ALA A 128 6.27 -14.97 -5.46
N SER A 129 6.15 -16.28 -5.62
CA SER A 129 4.90 -16.96 -5.98
C SER A 129 4.54 -18.02 -4.94
N HIS A 130 3.31 -18.52 -4.97
CA HIS A 130 2.79 -19.48 -4.00
C HIS A 130 1.88 -20.51 -4.68
N PHE A 131 1.89 -21.73 -4.17
CA PHE A 131 0.99 -22.80 -4.57
C PHE A 131 -0.42 -22.64 -4.01
N TYR A 132 -0.53 -22.08 -2.81
CA TYR A 132 -1.79 -22.00 -2.09
C TYR A 132 -1.76 -20.86 -1.10
N GLU A 133 -2.88 -20.17 -0.99
CA GLU A 133 -3.15 -19.15 0.01
C GLU A 133 -4.54 -19.36 0.64
N ASP A 134 -4.65 -19.07 1.92
CA ASP A 134 -5.92 -18.90 2.64
C ASP A 134 -5.77 -17.74 3.63
N CYS A 135 -6.78 -17.43 4.44
CA CYS A 135 -6.73 -16.33 5.41
C CYS A 135 -5.47 -16.35 6.28
N ASN A 136 -5.03 -17.54 6.71
CA ASN A 136 -3.91 -17.70 7.66
C ASN A 136 -2.70 -18.46 7.09
N MET A 137 -2.80 -19.03 5.89
CA MET A 137 -1.76 -19.90 5.35
C MET A 137 -1.32 -19.42 3.97
N ILE A 138 -0.03 -19.53 3.69
CA ILE A 138 0.53 -19.35 2.36
C ILE A 138 1.65 -20.37 2.15
N PHE A 139 1.68 -21.02 1.00
CA PHE A 139 2.65 -22.07 0.67
C PHE A 139 3.51 -21.58 -0.50
N PRO A 140 4.76 -21.14 -0.26
CA PRO A 140 5.63 -20.58 -1.29
C PRO A 140 5.93 -21.57 -2.42
N ALA A 141 6.12 -21.07 -3.64
CA ALA A 141 6.49 -21.85 -4.82
C ALA A 141 7.82 -21.40 -5.43
N GLU A 142 8.09 -20.09 -5.41
CA GLU A 142 9.31 -19.50 -5.97
C GLU A 142 9.60 -18.19 -5.25
N ILE A 143 10.88 -17.85 -5.10
CA ILE A 143 11.32 -16.52 -4.70
C ILE A 143 12.51 -16.09 -5.54
N ALA A 144 12.58 -14.81 -5.87
CA ALA A 144 13.75 -14.18 -6.42
C ALA A 144 14.04 -12.84 -5.73
N LEU A 145 15.32 -12.49 -5.69
CA LEU A 145 15.83 -11.22 -5.17
C LEU A 145 16.90 -10.70 -6.13
N SER A 146 16.90 -9.40 -6.42
CA SER A 146 17.99 -8.73 -7.13
C SER A 146 18.53 -7.55 -6.35
N LYS A 147 19.86 -7.41 -6.38
CA LYS A 147 20.62 -6.30 -5.83
C LYS A 147 20.90 -5.30 -6.94
N TYR A 148 20.52 -4.05 -6.74
CA TYR A 148 20.53 -3.04 -7.81
C TYR A 148 21.09 -1.70 -7.32
N SER A 149 21.87 -1.00 -8.14
CA SER A 149 22.15 0.43 -7.96
C SER A 149 22.03 1.15 -9.30
N LEU A 150 21.84 2.48 -9.31
CA LEU A 150 21.73 3.22 -10.57
C LEU A 150 23.03 3.13 -11.39
N LYS A 151 24.19 3.17 -10.72
CA LYS A 151 25.52 3.15 -11.36
C LYS A 151 25.89 1.78 -11.91
N GLU A 152 25.65 0.71 -11.14
CA GLU A 152 26.08 -0.64 -11.52
C GLU A 152 24.98 -1.43 -12.23
N GLY A 153 23.72 -1.01 -12.13
CA GLY A 153 22.58 -1.78 -12.61
C GLY A 153 22.30 -2.96 -11.69
N ILE A 154 21.81 -4.07 -12.24
CA ILE A 154 21.72 -5.34 -11.53
C ILE A 154 23.14 -5.83 -11.21
N MET A 155 23.45 -5.92 -9.91
CA MET A 155 24.75 -6.32 -9.39
C MET A 155 24.81 -7.83 -9.16
N ASP A 156 23.74 -8.40 -8.63
CA ASP A 156 23.64 -9.82 -8.30
C ASP A 156 22.16 -10.24 -8.14
N THR A 157 21.89 -11.54 -8.28
CA THR A 157 20.55 -12.12 -8.15
C THR A 157 20.56 -13.44 -7.40
N VAL A 158 19.49 -13.68 -6.65
CA VAL A 158 19.19 -14.97 -6.03
C VAL A 158 17.85 -15.45 -6.56
N HIS A 159 17.77 -16.73 -6.89
CA HIS A 159 16.55 -17.39 -7.34
C HIS A 159 16.46 -18.76 -6.69
N VAL A 160 15.29 -19.07 -6.13
CA VAL A 160 15.03 -20.35 -5.49
C VAL A 160 13.63 -20.83 -5.84
N GLU A 161 13.57 -22.04 -6.39
CA GLU A 161 12.34 -22.82 -6.53
C GLU A 161 12.08 -23.53 -5.20
N ILE A 162 10.88 -23.38 -4.63
CA ILE A 162 10.58 -23.78 -3.27
C ILE A 162 9.66 -25.01 -3.26
N ASN A 163 10.04 -26.01 -2.47
CA ASN A 163 9.18 -27.12 -2.11
C ASN A 163 8.56 -26.85 -0.74
N PRO A 164 7.29 -26.43 -0.65
CA PRO A 164 6.67 -26.13 0.64
C PRO A 164 6.19 -27.38 1.40
N GLY A 165 6.46 -28.58 0.88
CA GLY A 165 5.99 -29.84 1.45
C GLY A 165 4.55 -30.17 1.06
N GLU A 166 3.86 -30.91 1.92
CA GLU A 166 2.48 -31.31 1.68
C GLU A 166 1.51 -30.13 1.85
N LEU A 167 0.63 -29.92 0.87
CA LEU A 167 -0.42 -28.91 0.96
C LEU A 167 -1.56 -29.39 1.88
N PRO A 168 -2.35 -28.46 2.45
CA PRO A 168 -3.48 -28.79 3.31
C PRO A 168 -4.49 -29.72 2.62
N ILE A 169 -5.06 -30.68 3.36
CA ILE A 169 -6.05 -31.61 2.80
C ILE A 169 -7.23 -30.84 2.20
N GLY A 170 -7.62 -31.18 0.97
CA GLY A 170 -8.69 -30.50 0.24
C GLY A 170 -8.26 -29.24 -0.54
N SER A 171 -7.00 -28.82 -0.45
CA SER A 171 -6.48 -27.66 -1.20
C SER A 171 -6.14 -27.95 -2.66
N ALA A 172 -6.02 -29.23 -3.05
CA ALA A 172 -5.43 -29.65 -4.32
C ALA A 172 -6.03 -28.94 -5.56
N TYR A 173 -7.36 -28.81 -5.62
CA TYR A 173 -8.03 -28.15 -6.75
C TYR A 173 -7.68 -26.66 -6.83
N LYS A 174 -7.70 -25.96 -5.68
CA LYS A 174 -7.34 -24.54 -5.62
C LYS A 174 -5.87 -24.33 -5.99
N ALA A 175 -4.99 -25.19 -5.47
CA ALA A 175 -3.56 -25.12 -5.77
C ALA A 175 -3.28 -25.36 -7.27
N GLN A 176 -4.00 -26.29 -7.90
CA GLN A 176 -3.90 -26.51 -9.34
C GLN A 176 -4.32 -25.28 -10.15
N ILE A 177 -5.43 -24.62 -9.78
CA ILE A 177 -5.85 -23.37 -10.45
C ILE A 177 -4.77 -22.29 -10.35
N ILE A 178 -4.18 -22.11 -9.17
CA ILE A 178 -3.14 -21.11 -8.95
C ILE A 178 -1.90 -21.45 -9.78
N ALA A 179 -1.46 -22.70 -9.73
CA ALA A 179 -0.33 -23.16 -10.52
C ALA A 179 -0.56 -22.93 -12.02
N ASP A 180 -1.69 -23.35 -12.57
CA ASP A 180 -1.99 -23.24 -14.00
C ASP A 180 -2.10 -21.78 -14.48
N SER A 181 -2.64 -20.90 -13.62
CA SER A 181 -2.84 -19.47 -13.94
C SER A 181 -1.62 -18.60 -13.63
N THR A 182 -0.65 -19.11 -12.88
CA THR A 182 0.54 -18.37 -12.44
C THR A 182 1.82 -19.16 -12.77
N HIS A 183 2.57 -19.63 -11.79
CA HIS A 183 3.94 -20.14 -11.91
C HIS A 183 4.08 -21.45 -12.72
N ARG A 184 3.01 -22.18 -13.01
CA ARG A 184 2.98 -23.45 -13.77
C ARG A 184 3.85 -24.60 -13.25
N TYR A 185 4.45 -24.44 -12.09
CA TYR A 185 5.11 -25.55 -11.40
C TYR A 185 4.16 -26.73 -11.14
N PRO A 186 4.66 -27.98 -11.19
CA PRO A 186 3.92 -29.15 -10.74
C PRO A 186 3.48 -29.00 -9.28
N ILE A 187 2.36 -29.60 -8.89
CA ILE A 187 1.93 -29.55 -7.49
C ILE A 187 2.97 -30.27 -6.60
N PRO A 188 3.34 -29.68 -5.44
CA PRO A 188 4.31 -30.25 -4.52
C PRO A 188 3.84 -31.61 -3.95
N PRO A 189 4.75 -32.42 -3.37
CA PRO A 189 6.12 -32.08 -2.94
C PRO A 189 7.23 -32.61 -3.87
N THR A 190 7.12 -32.38 -5.18
CA THR A 190 7.94 -33.09 -6.17
C THR A 190 9.25 -32.42 -6.58
N PHE A 191 9.41 -31.12 -6.37
CA PHE A 191 10.57 -30.35 -6.83
C PHE A 191 10.80 -29.11 -5.93
N GLY A 192 12.01 -28.54 -5.97
CA GLY A 192 12.40 -27.34 -5.22
C GLY A 192 13.17 -27.62 -3.93
N GLU A 193 13.75 -26.56 -3.35
CA GLU A 193 14.40 -26.58 -2.04
C GLU A 193 13.35 -26.59 -0.93
N SER A 194 13.46 -27.53 0.01
CA SER A 194 12.53 -27.65 1.15
C SER A 194 13.13 -27.16 2.47
N ASN A 195 14.44 -26.93 2.53
CA ASN A 195 15.11 -26.41 3.72
C ASN A 195 15.08 -24.88 3.73
N TYR A 196 14.13 -24.31 4.48
CA TYR A 196 13.96 -22.85 4.61
C TYR A 196 15.19 -22.13 5.16
N LEU A 197 16.04 -22.78 5.96
CA LEU A 197 17.31 -22.18 6.40
C LEU A 197 18.28 -22.01 5.23
N ASN A 198 18.33 -22.97 4.31
CA ASN A 198 19.14 -22.85 3.08
C ASN A 198 18.60 -21.75 2.16
N ILE A 199 17.27 -21.66 2.02
CA ILE A 199 16.61 -20.60 1.24
C ILE A 199 16.97 -19.24 1.81
N LEU A 200 16.80 -19.07 3.13
CA LEU A 200 17.09 -17.81 3.80
C LEU A 200 18.59 -17.47 3.75
N THR A 201 19.49 -18.44 3.91
CA THR A 201 20.93 -18.23 3.79
C THR A 201 21.31 -17.68 2.42
N LYS A 202 20.69 -18.17 1.34
CA LYS A 202 20.89 -17.63 -0.01
C LYS A 202 20.41 -16.19 -0.12
N ILE A 203 19.26 -15.86 0.46
CA ILE A 203 18.70 -14.50 0.46
C ILE A 203 19.63 -13.54 1.23
N ILE A 204 20.00 -13.90 2.46
CA ILE A 204 20.87 -13.09 3.34
C ILE A 204 22.25 -12.89 2.71
N GLY A 205 22.78 -13.88 1.99
CA GLY A 205 24.06 -13.76 1.27
C GLY A 205 24.13 -12.60 0.27
N LEU A 206 22.99 -12.06 -0.17
CA LEU A 206 22.93 -10.89 -1.06
C LEU A 206 22.92 -9.55 -0.31
N LEU A 207 22.49 -9.57 0.95
CA LEU A 207 22.20 -8.41 1.79
C LEU A 207 23.50 -7.80 2.35
N PRO A 208 23.49 -6.53 2.80
CA PRO A 208 24.66 -5.95 3.42
C PRO A 208 24.84 -6.52 4.83
N GLU A 209 26.09 -6.56 5.31
CA GLU A 209 26.41 -6.88 6.70
C GLU A 209 26.08 -5.67 7.60
N GLU A 210 24.79 -5.37 7.74
CA GLU A 210 24.27 -4.27 8.56
C GLU A 210 23.35 -4.78 9.68
N GLU A 211 23.22 -3.99 10.76
CA GLU A 211 22.34 -4.31 11.88
C GLU A 211 20.85 -4.30 11.49
N LYS A 212 20.49 -3.57 10.42
CA LYS A 212 19.09 -3.43 9.98
C LYS A 212 18.94 -3.96 8.56
N LEU A 213 17.87 -4.72 8.34
CA LEU A 213 17.52 -5.16 6.99
C LEU A 213 17.14 -3.97 6.10
N PRO A 214 17.49 -4.04 4.81
CA PRO A 214 17.09 -3.03 3.85
C PRO A 214 15.58 -3.09 3.57
N ILE A 215 15.07 -2.02 2.96
CA ILE A 215 13.73 -2.03 2.38
C ILE A 215 13.76 -2.91 1.13
N PHE A 216 12.86 -3.88 1.07
CA PHE A 216 12.61 -4.69 -0.11
C PHE A 216 11.49 -4.05 -0.94
N PHE A 217 11.64 -4.04 -2.26
CA PHE A 217 10.62 -3.52 -3.17
C PHE A 217 10.06 -4.64 -4.05
N THR A 218 8.74 -4.74 -4.13
CA THR A 218 8.01 -5.80 -4.86
C THR A 218 6.88 -5.22 -5.71
N GLU A 219 6.36 -6.01 -6.65
CA GLU A 219 5.13 -5.69 -7.39
C GLU A 219 3.90 -5.53 -6.49
N GLY A 220 2.87 -4.92 -7.06
CA GLY A 220 1.63 -4.61 -6.39
C GLY A 220 1.69 -3.30 -5.62
N ILE A 221 0.51 -2.79 -5.29
CA ILE A 221 0.31 -1.61 -4.44
C ILE A 221 -0.98 -1.80 -3.64
N ASP A 222 -0.93 -1.48 -2.35
CA ASP A 222 -2.05 -1.77 -1.44
C ASP A 222 -3.33 -1.00 -1.76
N ASP A 223 -3.21 0.17 -2.39
CA ASP A 223 -4.33 1.08 -2.64
C ASP A 223 -5.23 0.66 -3.80
N MET A 224 -4.87 -0.39 -4.55
CA MET A 224 -5.65 -0.88 -5.69
C MET A 224 -6.04 -2.34 -5.50
N PRO A 225 -7.33 -2.73 -5.56
CA PRO A 225 -7.79 -4.06 -5.11
C PRO A 225 -7.02 -5.25 -5.70
N THR A 226 -6.81 -5.29 -7.01
CA THR A 226 -6.09 -6.41 -7.68
C THR A 226 -4.59 -6.39 -7.37
N GLU A 227 -3.97 -5.21 -7.38
CA GLU A 227 -2.54 -5.04 -7.09
C GLU A 227 -2.24 -5.24 -5.59
N SER A 228 -3.22 -5.00 -4.72
CA SER A 228 -3.16 -5.18 -3.27
C SER A 228 -3.00 -6.65 -2.92
N LYS A 229 -3.72 -7.54 -3.63
CA LYS A 229 -3.55 -8.99 -3.44
C LYS A 229 -2.13 -9.43 -3.79
N ILE A 230 -1.61 -8.99 -4.94
CA ILE A 230 -0.24 -9.32 -5.38
C ILE A 230 0.77 -8.84 -4.34
N HIS A 231 0.64 -7.60 -3.88
CA HIS A 231 1.54 -7.03 -2.88
C HIS A 231 1.51 -7.83 -1.57
N LYS A 232 0.31 -8.09 -1.04
CA LYS A 232 0.11 -8.84 0.21
C LYS A 232 0.59 -10.28 0.10
N ASP A 233 0.36 -10.95 -1.01
CA ASP A 233 0.83 -12.33 -1.20
C ASP A 233 2.36 -12.39 -1.23
N ASN A 234 3.03 -11.45 -1.91
CA ASN A 234 4.49 -11.33 -1.88
C ASN A 234 4.98 -11.10 -0.44
N GLN A 235 4.39 -10.15 0.29
CA GLN A 235 4.73 -9.88 1.69
C GLN A 235 4.59 -11.12 2.57
N ARG A 236 3.49 -11.86 2.42
CA ARG A 236 3.21 -13.07 3.19
C ARG A 236 4.19 -14.20 2.88
N VAL A 237 4.52 -14.42 1.60
CA VAL A 237 5.53 -15.43 1.23
C VAL A 237 6.90 -15.11 1.82
N ILE A 238 7.35 -13.85 1.68
CA ILE A 238 8.67 -13.44 2.17
C ILE A 238 8.72 -13.57 3.69
N LYS A 239 7.71 -13.08 4.41
CA LYS A 239 7.61 -13.25 5.87
C LYS A 239 7.61 -14.74 6.28
N TYR A 240 6.83 -15.55 5.59
CA TYR A 240 6.78 -16.99 5.84
C TYR A 240 8.15 -17.67 5.71
N ILE A 241 8.98 -17.28 4.74
CA ILE A 241 10.33 -17.86 4.59
C ILE A 241 11.20 -17.57 5.81
N PHE A 242 11.14 -16.35 6.37
CA PHE A 242 11.88 -16.00 7.58
C PHE A 242 11.33 -16.75 8.81
N GLU A 243 10.02 -16.80 8.97
CA GLU A 243 9.36 -17.53 10.06
C GLU A 243 9.65 -19.04 10.01
N ALA A 244 9.63 -19.64 8.83
CA ALA A 244 9.93 -21.06 8.61
C ALA A 244 11.41 -21.39 8.86
N ALA A 245 12.30 -20.39 8.74
CA ALA A 245 13.71 -20.48 9.11
C ALA A 245 13.96 -20.17 10.60
N GLN A 246 12.91 -19.94 11.39
CA GLN A 246 12.94 -19.59 12.82
C GLN A 246 13.45 -18.16 13.12
N GLU A 247 13.41 -17.26 12.15
CA GLU A 247 13.81 -15.85 12.27
C GLU A 247 12.60 -14.93 12.49
N TYR A 248 11.81 -15.19 13.55
CA TYR A 248 10.53 -14.52 13.81
C TYR A 248 10.64 -13.01 14.06
N ASP A 249 11.61 -12.60 14.88
CA ASP A 249 11.81 -11.18 15.22
C ASP A 249 12.15 -10.40 13.95
N VAL A 250 13.03 -10.95 13.12
CA VAL A 250 13.41 -10.39 11.84
C VAL A 250 12.22 -10.31 10.89
N ALA A 251 11.39 -11.36 10.82
CA ALA A 251 10.21 -11.39 9.98
C ALA A 251 9.21 -10.25 10.29
N SER A 252 9.06 -9.89 11.56
CA SER A 252 8.19 -8.79 11.98
C SER A 252 8.70 -7.41 11.57
N ASP A 253 10.02 -7.24 11.47
CA ASP A 253 10.67 -5.97 11.13
C ASP A 253 10.87 -5.77 9.62
N LEU A 254 10.52 -6.75 8.80
CA LEU A 254 10.64 -6.67 7.34
C LEU A 254 9.83 -5.52 6.75
N LYS A 255 10.53 -4.61 6.07
CA LYS A 255 9.95 -3.54 5.26
C LYS A 255 9.86 -3.97 3.80
N ILE A 256 8.63 -4.19 3.32
CA ILE A 256 8.36 -4.65 1.96
C ILE A 256 7.38 -3.68 1.31
N TYR A 257 7.88 -2.82 0.43
CA TYR A 257 7.14 -1.70 -0.18
C TYR A 257 6.95 -1.89 -1.68
N SER A 258 6.09 -1.07 -2.28
CA SER A 258 5.82 -1.17 -3.71
C SER A 258 7.01 -0.65 -4.50
N ILE A 259 7.46 -1.42 -5.49
CA ILE A 259 8.46 -0.92 -6.45
C ILE A 259 7.93 0.25 -7.27
N LEU A 260 6.61 0.34 -7.47
CA LEU A 260 6.00 1.45 -8.20
C LEU A 260 6.12 2.77 -7.44
N GLU A 261 6.06 2.73 -6.10
CA GLU A 261 6.32 3.90 -5.25
C GLU A 261 7.77 4.34 -5.37
N LEU A 262 8.72 3.41 -5.22
CA LEU A 262 10.13 3.71 -5.45
C LEU A 262 10.36 4.31 -6.84
N PHE A 263 9.80 3.70 -7.88
CA PHE A 263 9.94 4.15 -9.26
C PHE A 263 9.49 5.60 -9.44
N TYR A 264 8.31 5.94 -8.91
CA TYR A 264 7.76 7.29 -8.99
C TYR A 264 8.68 8.32 -8.30
N TYR A 265 9.05 8.08 -7.03
CA TYR A 265 9.87 9.03 -6.27
C TYR A 265 11.32 9.10 -6.76
N LEU A 266 11.91 7.97 -7.15
CA LEU A 266 13.28 7.93 -7.67
C LEU A 266 13.39 8.65 -9.02
N GLN A 267 12.37 8.55 -9.88
CA GLN A 267 12.37 9.26 -11.16
C GLN A 267 12.28 10.78 -10.97
N ASP A 268 11.50 11.25 -10.01
CA ASP A 268 11.42 12.68 -9.66
C ASP A 268 12.79 13.22 -9.21
N VAL A 269 13.40 12.55 -8.23
CA VAL A 269 14.73 12.92 -7.69
C VAL A 269 15.82 12.86 -8.78
N THR A 270 15.86 11.78 -9.57
CA THR A 270 16.88 11.64 -10.62
C THR A 270 16.70 12.65 -11.75
N THR A 271 15.47 13.07 -12.04
CA THR A 271 15.21 14.11 -13.05
C THR A 271 15.71 15.47 -12.56
N ALA A 272 15.46 15.82 -11.30
CA ALA A 272 15.99 17.04 -10.70
C ALA A 272 17.53 17.09 -10.76
N LEU A 273 18.21 16.00 -10.39
CA LEU A 273 19.67 15.90 -10.47
C LEU A 273 20.21 16.01 -11.90
N LYS A 274 19.50 15.46 -12.89
CA LYS A 274 19.90 15.59 -14.30
C LYS A 274 19.79 17.02 -14.79
N TYR A 275 18.75 17.74 -14.37
CA TYR A 275 18.59 19.16 -14.68
C TYR A 275 19.71 20.01 -14.07
N GLU A 276 20.12 19.72 -12.83
CA GLU A 276 21.27 20.38 -12.20
C GLU A 276 22.60 20.11 -12.95
N GLN A 277 22.79 18.87 -13.45
CA GLN A 277 23.98 18.51 -14.22
C GLN A 277 23.96 19.06 -15.65
N ASN A 278 22.78 19.18 -16.26
CA ASN A 278 22.57 19.68 -17.61
C ASN A 278 21.21 20.40 -17.72
N PRO A 279 21.18 21.75 -17.59
CA PRO A 279 19.94 22.53 -17.67
C PRO A 279 19.20 22.45 -19.00
N GLU A 280 19.86 22.01 -20.07
CA GLU A 280 19.25 21.80 -21.40
C GLU A 280 18.65 20.40 -21.56
N SER A 281 18.68 19.55 -20.52
CA SER A 281 18.14 18.21 -20.60
C SER A 281 16.61 18.22 -20.74
N SER A 282 16.07 17.35 -21.61
CA SER A 282 14.63 17.21 -21.86
C SER A 282 13.95 16.17 -20.96
N TYR A 283 14.57 15.80 -19.84
CA TYR A 283 13.97 14.84 -18.91
C TYR A 283 12.92 15.56 -18.06
N GLU A 284 11.71 15.00 -18.01
CA GLU A 284 10.60 15.54 -17.21
C GLU A 284 10.13 14.51 -16.17
N PRO A 285 9.77 14.95 -14.96
CA PRO A 285 9.21 14.07 -13.95
C PRO A 285 7.83 13.54 -14.39
N PHE A 286 7.41 12.41 -13.83
CA PHE A 286 6.06 11.92 -14.06
C PHE A 286 5.01 12.91 -13.54
N GLN A 287 4.06 13.30 -14.38
CA GLN A 287 2.97 14.21 -14.01
C GLN A 287 2.03 13.65 -12.94
N SER A 288 1.99 12.33 -12.79
CA SER A 288 1.19 11.65 -11.78
C SER A 288 1.67 10.21 -11.54
N PHE A 289 1.25 9.63 -10.42
CA PHE A 289 1.46 8.22 -10.12
C PHE A 289 0.87 7.28 -11.19
N ALA A 290 -0.28 7.65 -11.79
CA ALA A 290 -0.90 6.88 -12.87
C ALA A 290 -0.04 6.88 -14.15
N ALA A 291 0.63 8.01 -14.45
CA ALA A 291 1.56 8.09 -15.58
C ALA A 291 2.80 7.19 -15.34
N ALA A 292 3.33 7.18 -14.13
CA ALA A 292 4.40 6.27 -13.74
C ALA A 292 3.96 4.80 -13.88
N GLN A 293 2.76 4.45 -13.43
CA GLN A 293 2.24 3.10 -13.59
C GLN A 293 2.13 2.67 -15.05
N ALA A 294 1.62 3.55 -15.92
CA ALA A 294 1.51 3.27 -17.35
C ALA A 294 2.90 3.07 -17.98
N ALA A 295 3.86 3.93 -17.66
CA ALA A 295 5.24 3.84 -18.13
C ALA A 295 5.93 2.54 -17.65
N PHE A 296 5.69 2.15 -16.39
CA PHE A 296 6.20 0.91 -15.81
C PHE A 296 5.65 -0.29 -16.57
N LYS A 297 4.32 -0.40 -16.72
CA LYS A 297 3.66 -1.53 -17.41
C LYS A 297 4.04 -1.62 -18.89
N GLN A 298 4.15 -0.48 -19.58
CA GLN A 298 4.61 -0.46 -20.97
C GLN A 298 6.04 -1.01 -21.09
N THR A 299 6.96 -0.50 -20.26
CA THR A 299 8.37 -0.93 -20.28
C THR A 299 8.50 -2.40 -19.86
N GLU A 300 7.71 -2.85 -18.90
CA GLU A 300 7.64 -4.24 -18.47
C GLU A 300 7.27 -5.19 -19.62
N ALA A 301 6.28 -4.81 -20.43
CA ALA A 301 5.87 -5.58 -21.62
C ALA A 301 6.97 -5.62 -22.70
N GLU A 302 7.68 -4.50 -22.91
CA GLU A 302 8.80 -4.41 -23.87
C GLU A 302 9.99 -5.32 -23.50
N LEU A 303 10.20 -5.55 -22.21
CA LEU A 303 11.35 -6.27 -21.66
C LEU A 303 11.09 -7.76 -21.40
N LEU A 304 9.82 -8.19 -21.34
CA LEU A 304 9.40 -9.55 -20.98
C LEU A 304 10.22 -10.64 -21.69
N TYR A 305 10.17 -10.68 -23.02
CA TYR A 305 10.84 -11.69 -23.85
C TYR A 305 12.32 -11.42 -24.11
N LYS A 306 12.88 -10.38 -23.48
CA LYS A 306 14.28 -9.96 -23.64
C LYS A 306 15.07 -10.13 -22.35
N THR A 307 14.41 -10.54 -21.27
CA THR A 307 15.02 -10.70 -19.96
C THR A 307 15.22 -12.17 -19.66
N GLU A 308 16.34 -12.50 -19.05
CA GLU A 308 16.66 -13.87 -18.66
C GLU A 308 15.62 -14.38 -17.64
N SER A 309 15.23 -15.65 -17.75
CA SER A 309 14.31 -16.36 -16.85
C SER A 309 15.01 -17.59 -16.25
N CYS A 310 14.39 -18.23 -15.27
CA CYS A 310 14.89 -19.52 -14.80
C CYS A 310 14.69 -20.61 -15.86
N VAL A 311 15.48 -21.69 -15.73
CA VAL A 311 15.48 -22.83 -16.66
C VAL A 311 14.09 -23.45 -16.81
N PHE A 312 13.34 -23.58 -15.72
CA PHE A 312 11.99 -24.14 -15.75
C PHE A 312 11.02 -23.30 -16.60
N HIS A 313 10.95 -21.99 -16.32
CA HIS A 313 10.01 -21.11 -17.00
C HIS A 313 10.38 -20.84 -18.46
N GLU A 314 11.68 -20.91 -18.79
CA GLU A 314 12.14 -20.89 -20.19
C GLU A 314 11.75 -22.17 -20.93
N GLY A 315 11.91 -23.33 -20.31
CA GLY A 315 11.55 -24.63 -20.91
C GLY A 315 10.04 -24.87 -21.08
N ASN A 316 9.20 -24.18 -20.29
CA ASN A 316 7.74 -24.36 -20.28
C ASN A 316 6.96 -23.19 -20.92
N ASP A 317 7.64 -22.28 -21.62
CA ASP A 317 7.04 -21.07 -22.23
C ASP A 317 6.13 -20.31 -21.23
N SER A 318 6.62 -20.15 -20.00
CA SER A 318 5.90 -19.52 -18.88
C SER A 318 6.66 -18.36 -18.24
N ILE A 319 7.59 -17.76 -18.98
CA ILE A 319 8.48 -16.67 -18.53
C ILE A 319 7.76 -15.47 -17.89
N THR A 320 6.49 -15.24 -18.23
CA THR A 320 5.63 -14.19 -17.63
C THR A 320 5.47 -14.33 -16.12
N PHE A 321 5.62 -15.54 -15.60
CA PHE A 321 5.39 -15.87 -14.20
C PHE A 321 6.68 -16.09 -13.41
N CYS A 322 7.84 -16.06 -14.08
CA CYS A 322 9.12 -16.29 -13.46
C CYS A 322 9.52 -15.15 -12.53
N CYS A 323 9.76 -15.48 -11.25
CA CYS A 323 10.19 -14.49 -10.26
C CYS A 323 11.54 -13.86 -10.61
N LEU A 324 12.50 -14.66 -11.11
CA LEU A 324 13.82 -14.15 -11.52
C LEU A 324 13.69 -13.12 -12.65
N ASN A 325 12.89 -13.42 -13.66
CA ASN A 325 12.67 -12.53 -14.79
C ASN A 325 12.06 -11.20 -14.32
N LYS A 326 11.04 -11.24 -13.45
CA LYS A 326 10.44 -10.04 -12.84
C LYS A 326 11.48 -9.18 -12.10
N CYS A 327 12.27 -9.77 -11.20
CA CYS A 327 13.32 -9.05 -10.45
C CYS A 327 14.37 -8.37 -11.33
N ILE A 328 14.77 -9.01 -12.44
CA ILE A 328 15.71 -8.40 -13.39
C ILE A 328 15.02 -7.28 -14.18
N ARG A 329 13.78 -7.49 -14.65
CA ARG A 329 13.01 -6.47 -15.38
C ARG A 329 12.82 -5.22 -14.56
N TYR A 330 12.58 -5.34 -13.26
CA TYR A 330 12.51 -4.21 -12.35
C TYR A 330 13.76 -3.32 -12.42
N GLY A 331 14.97 -3.90 -12.34
CA GLY A 331 16.20 -3.12 -12.49
C GLY A 331 16.37 -2.51 -13.88
N TYR A 332 15.96 -3.19 -14.94
CA TYR A 332 15.99 -2.63 -16.30
C TYR A 332 15.00 -1.47 -16.49
N ILE A 333 13.80 -1.55 -15.90
CA ILE A 333 12.81 -0.47 -15.91
C ILE A 333 13.40 0.74 -15.17
N ILE A 334 13.90 0.56 -13.94
CA ILE A 334 14.53 1.65 -13.19
C ILE A 334 15.72 2.23 -13.96
N SER A 335 16.56 1.39 -14.58
CA SER A 335 17.71 1.87 -15.36
C SER A 335 17.29 2.76 -16.53
N LYS A 336 16.30 2.32 -17.32
CA LYS A 336 15.80 3.05 -18.50
C LYS A 336 15.35 4.46 -18.15
N TRP A 337 14.64 4.63 -17.03
CA TRP A 337 14.00 5.89 -16.67
C TRP A 337 14.83 6.73 -15.69
N CYS A 338 15.51 6.09 -14.75
CA CYS A 338 16.22 6.77 -13.67
C CYS A 338 17.73 6.88 -13.95
N ALA A 339 18.38 5.86 -14.50
CA ALA A 339 19.85 5.88 -14.72
C ALA A 339 20.28 6.52 -16.05
N THR A 340 19.42 6.54 -17.07
CA THR A 340 19.71 7.21 -18.36
C THR A 340 19.98 8.69 -18.19
N GLY A 341 21.03 9.21 -18.82
CA GLY A 341 21.41 10.63 -18.78
C GLY A 341 22.42 10.99 -17.69
N PHE A 342 22.78 10.06 -16.81
CA PHE A 342 23.92 10.26 -15.90
C PHE A 342 25.26 10.10 -16.64
N LYS A 343 26.34 10.60 -16.03
CA LYS A 343 27.70 10.60 -16.62
C LYS A 343 28.34 9.22 -16.75
N TYR A 344 27.82 8.20 -16.07
CA TYR A 344 28.32 6.84 -16.17
C TYR A 344 27.67 6.07 -17.32
N LYS A 345 28.39 5.10 -17.88
CA LYS A 345 27.90 4.28 -18.99
C LYS A 345 27.02 3.15 -18.47
N LEU A 346 25.85 3.00 -19.07
CA LEU A 346 24.97 1.86 -18.85
C LEU A 346 25.58 0.59 -19.46
N LYS A 347 25.48 -0.53 -18.74
CA LYS A 347 26.14 -1.80 -19.06
C LYS A 347 25.10 -2.83 -19.57
N PRO A 348 25.33 -3.47 -20.73
CA PRO A 348 24.52 -4.60 -21.17
C PRO A 348 24.54 -5.74 -20.14
N GLY A 349 23.39 -6.34 -19.89
CA GLY A 349 23.19 -7.37 -18.88
C GLY A 349 23.05 -6.86 -17.44
N CYS A 350 23.30 -5.57 -17.18
CA CYS A 350 23.14 -4.97 -15.86
C CYS A 350 22.04 -3.90 -15.86
N HIS A 351 22.07 -2.98 -16.82
CA HIS A 351 21.09 -1.89 -16.96
C HIS A 351 20.00 -2.17 -18.00
N PHE A 352 20.31 -3.02 -18.98
CA PHE A 352 19.39 -3.42 -20.04
C PHE A 352 19.79 -4.80 -20.56
N PRO A 353 18.92 -5.53 -21.27
CA PRO A 353 19.24 -6.85 -21.80
C PRO A 353 20.53 -6.90 -22.62
N LYS A 354 21.31 -7.99 -22.50
CA LYS A 354 22.56 -8.19 -23.27
C LYS A 354 22.36 -8.04 -24.78
N ASN A 355 21.21 -8.51 -25.28
CA ASN A 355 20.87 -8.52 -26.71
C ASN A 355 20.13 -7.26 -27.18
N TYR A 356 19.98 -6.24 -26.32
CA TYR A 356 19.45 -4.95 -26.75
C TYR A 356 20.55 -4.21 -27.51
N LEU A 357 20.39 -4.07 -28.84
CA LEU A 357 21.18 -3.11 -29.61
C LEU A 357 20.91 -1.73 -29.01
N ASN A 358 21.97 -0.97 -28.74
CA ASN A 358 21.93 0.30 -28.04
C ASN A 358 21.20 1.34 -28.91
N ILE A 359 19.90 1.59 -28.70
CA ILE A 359 19.13 2.53 -29.55
C ILE A 359 19.36 3.99 -29.12
N HIS A 360 19.90 4.25 -27.93
CA HIS A 360 20.13 5.62 -27.44
C HIS A 360 21.41 5.73 -26.60
N ALA A 361 22.57 5.60 -27.25
CA ALA A 361 23.85 6.10 -26.74
C ALA A 361 24.04 7.57 -27.14
#